data_AF-A0A3D1VGX1-F1
#
_entry.id   AF-A0A3D1VGX1-F1
#
_cell.length_a   1.000
_cell.length_b   1.000
_cell.length_c   1.000
_cell.angle_alpha   90.00
_cell.angle_beta   90.00
_cell.angle_gamma   90.00
#
_symmetry.space_group_name_H-M   'P 1'
#
loop_
_entity.id
_entity.type
_entity.pdbx_description
1 polymer ?
#
loop_
_entity_poly.entity_id
_entity_poly.type
_entity_poly.pdbx_seq_one_letter_code
_entity_poly.pdbx_strand_id
1 'polypeptide(L)'
;MLEQYLINHCAPTLASLKTANLFNCTAENPTALQMAVSRWQALLAPKGVELLLLRESGNRALVYVYRPDRLTRDLQQPGVAAFLAHCGYTGTAPAACLDVLRRKLAVSSDFPHEIGLFLGYPLGDVIGFTENHGKNCLCSGVWKVYTNPESAAGAFRKFSKCTRVYRRLFFGGQRNVEQLTVKSA
;
A
#
# COMPACT_ATOMS: atom_id res chain seq x y z
N MET A 1 -10.18 -16.61 -0.77
CA MET A 1 -9.28 -16.15 -1.86
C MET A 1 -8.61 -14.82 -1.49
N LEU A 2 -9.38 -13.80 -1.07
CA LEU A 2 -8.85 -12.49 -0.69
C LEU A 2 -7.93 -12.54 0.55
N GLU A 3 -8.14 -13.48 1.46
CA GLU A 3 -7.28 -13.74 2.62
C GLU A 3 -5.82 -13.99 2.21
N GLN A 4 -5.63 -14.79 1.15
CA GLN A 4 -4.29 -15.14 0.69
C GLN A 4 -3.59 -13.91 0.13
N TYR A 5 -4.30 -13.03 -0.59
CA TYR A 5 -3.74 -11.76 -1.05
C TYR A 5 -3.37 -10.86 0.13
N LEU A 6 -4.24 -10.73 1.14
CA LEU A 6 -3.97 -9.96 2.36
C LEU A 6 -2.73 -10.46 3.09
N ILE A 7 -2.54 -11.77 3.22
CA ILE A 7 -1.37 -12.35 3.88
C ILE A 7 -0.11 -12.24 3.03
N ASN A 8 -0.20 -12.49 1.72
CA ASN A 8 0.96 -12.51 0.85
C ASN A 8 1.51 -11.12 0.55
N HIS A 9 0.64 -10.12 0.44
CA HIS A 9 1.02 -8.77 0.06
C HIS A 9 0.95 -7.81 1.24
N CYS A 10 -0.07 -7.90 2.09
CA CYS A 10 -0.34 -6.87 3.09
C CYS A 10 0.17 -7.19 4.49
N ALA A 11 0.87 -8.32 4.73
CA ALA A 11 1.36 -8.69 6.06
C ALA A 11 2.10 -7.56 6.81
N PRO A 12 3.04 -6.80 6.20
CA PRO A 12 3.66 -5.66 6.88
C PRO A 12 2.66 -4.55 7.25
N THR A 13 1.61 -4.33 6.44
CA THR A 13 0.53 -3.40 6.76
C THR A 13 -0.33 -3.93 7.91
N LEU A 14 -0.72 -5.20 7.87
CA LEU A 14 -1.50 -5.85 8.93
C LEU A 14 -0.76 -5.86 10.28
N ALA A 15 0.57 -5.96 10.25
CA ALA A 15 1.45 -5.87 11.42
C ALA A 15 1.74 -4.44 11.90
N SER A 16 1.18 -3.42 11.24
CA SER A 16 1.50 -2.00 11.49
C SER A 16 2.99 -1.67 11.34
N LEU A 17 3.69 -2.32 10.42
CA LEU A 17 5.08 -2.02 10.05
C LEU A 17 5.18 -1.13 8.81
N LYS A 18 4.18 -1.19 7.93
CA LYS A 18 4.09 -0.42 6.68
C LYS A 18 2.77 0.35 6.62
N THR A 19 2.78 1.50 5.96
CA THR A 19 1.60 2.34 5.74
C THR A 19 0.55 1.62 4.92
N ALA A 20 0.97 1.05 3.79
CA ALA A 20 0.04 0.38 2.90
C ALA A 20 0.69 -0.66 1.99
N ASN A 21 -0.15 -1.47 1.32
CA ASN A 21 0.25 -2.19 0.13
C ASN A 21 -0.89 -2.31 -0.88
N LEU A 22 -0.53 -2.64 -2.11
CA LEU A 22 -1.43 -2.84 -3.24
C LEU A 22 -1.34 -4.29 -3.72
N PHE A 23 -2.45 -4.84 -4.21
CA PHE A 23 -2.42 -6.06 -4.99
C PHE A 23 -3.52 -6.05 -6.05
N ASN A 24 -3.23 -6.70 -7.17
CA ASN A 24 -4.26 -7.03 -8.15
C ASN A 24 -4.90 -8.34 -7.75
N CYS A 25 -6.22 -8.41 -7.82
CA CYS A 25 -6.96 -9.66 -7.69
C CYS A 25 -7.98 -9.79 -8.82
N THR A 26 -8.32 -11.04 -9.12
CA THR A 26 -9.37 -11.38 -10.07
C THR A 26 -10.58 -11.90 -9.31
N ALA A 27 -11.77 -11.54 -9.77
CA ALA A 27 -13.01 -12.10 -9.27
C ALA A 27 -13.91 -12.50 -10.44
N GLU A 28 -14.70 -13.56 -10.26
CA GLU A 28 -15.64 -14.04 -11.26
C GLU A 28 -16.69 -12.98 -11.63
N ASN A 29 -17.02 -12.11 -10.67
CA ASN A 29 -18.01 -11.04 -10.80
C ASN A 29 -17.54 -9.79 -10.01
N PRO A 30 -17.59 -8.57 -10.60
CA PRO A 30 -17.33 -7.31 -9.90
C PRO A 30 -18.10 -7.13 -8.58
N THR A 31 -19.40 -7.46 -8.56
CA THR A 31 -20.24 -7.33 -7.35
C THR A 31 -19.73 -8.23 -6.22
N ALA A 32 -19.31 -9.46 -6.53
CA ALA A 32 -18.74 -10.37 -5.55
C ALA A 32 -17.45 -9.83 -4.94
N LEU A 33 -16.61 -9.18 -5.76
CA LEU A 33 -15.39 -8.54 -5.29
C LEU A 33 -15.68 -7.35 -4.37
N GLN A 34 -16.60 -6.47 -4.76
CA GLN A 34 -17.00 -5.34 -3.93
C GLN A 34 -17.55 -5.79 -2.59
N MET A 35 -18.42 -6.82 -2.57
CA MET A 35 -18.92 -7.41 -1.32
C MET A 35 -17.78 -8.00 -0.46
N ALA A 36 -16.83 -8.70 -1.08
CA ALA A 36 -15.68 -9.25 -0.36
C ALA A 36 -14.81 -8.13 0.25
N VAL A 37 -14.50 -7.08 -0.51
CA VAL A 37 -13.74 -5.92 -0.03
C VAL A 37 -14.48 -5.23 1.12
N SER A 38 -15.78 -4.96 0.99
CA SER A 38 -16.59 -4.36 2.04
C SER A 38 -16.63 -5.19 3.32
N ARG A 39 -16.69 -6.52 3.21
CA ARG A 39 -16.62 -7.42 4.37
C ARG A 39 -15.27 -7.32 5.09
N TRP A 40 -14.17 -7.33 4.33
CA TRP A 40 -12.83 -7.18 4.93
C TRP A 40 -12.59 -5.79 5.50
N GLN A 41 -13.13 -4.75 4.86
CA GLN A 41 -13.14 -3.39 5.39
C GLN A 41 -13.80 -3.36 6.76
N ALA A 42 -15.02 -3.88 6.89
CA ALA A 42 -15.75 -3.91 8.16
C ALA A 42 -15.01 -4.71 9.24
N LEU A 43 -14.37 -5.82 8.87
CA LEU A 43 -13.63 -6.67 9.81
C LEU A 43 -12.32 -6.04 10.30
N LEU A 44 -11.62 -5.30 9.45
CA LEU A 44 -10.28 -4.79 9.74
C LEU A 44 -10.26 -3.32 10.19
N ALA A 45 -11.32 -2.55 9.90
CA ALA A 45 -11.44 -1.15 10.32
C ALA A 45 -11.30 -0.96 11.84
N PRO A 46 -11.88 -1.81 12.73
CA PRO A 46 -11.66 -1.71 14.19
C PRO A 46 -10.19 -1.86 14.62
N LYS A 47 -9.34 -2.39 13.73
CA LYS A 47 -7.90 -2.58 13.93
C LYS A 47 -7.05 -1.50 13.25
N GLY A 48 -7.69 -0.47 12.70
CA GLY A 48 -7.06 0.65 12.02
C GLY A 48 -6.49 0.30 10.66
N VAL A 49 -7.07 -0.69 9.97
CA VAL A 49 -6.71 -1.07 8.60
C VAL A 49 -7.93 -0.92 7.71
N GLU A 50 -7.76 -0.24 6.59
CA GLU A 50 -8.78 -0.03 5.59
C GLU A 50 -8.41 -0.63 4.23
N LEU A 51 -9.42 -1.00 3.46
CA LEU A 51 -9.37 -1.51 2.12
C LEU A 51 -10.14 -0.57 1.20
N LEU A 52 -9.50 -0.19 0.10
CA LEU A 52 -10.06 0.67 -0.92
C LEU A 52 -9.86 0.07 -2.30
N LEU A 53 -10.89 0.12 -3.12
CA LEU A 53 -10.81 -0.27 -4.52
C LEU A 53 -10.34 0.92 -5.36
N LEU A 54 -9.10 0.88 -5.85
CA LEU A 54 -8.52 1.98 -6.62
C LEU A 54 -8.84 1.90 -8.11
N ARG A 55 -8.99 0.71 -8.66
CA ARG A 55 -9.31 0.51 -10.08
C ARG A 55 -10.02 -0.81 -10.29
N GLU A 56 -11.03 -0.80 -11.16
CA GLU A 56 -11.73 -1.99 -11.65
C GLU A 56 -11.62 -2.01 -13.18
N SER A 57 -11.31 -3.17 -13.75
CA SER A 57 -11.25 -3.37 -15.20
C SER A 57 -11.67 -4.81 -15.52
N GLY A 58 -12.91 -4.96 -15.98
CA GLY A 58 -13.52 -6.28 -16.20
C GLY A 58 -13.52 -7.13 -14.93
N ASN A 59 -12.82 -8.27 -14.97
CA ASN A 59 -12.71 -9.19 -13.84
C ASN A 59 -11.49 -8.92 -12.93
N ARG A 60 -10.73 -7.85 -13.17
CA ARG A 60 -9.55 -7.47 -12.39
C ARG A 60 -9.84 -6.24 -11.56
N ALA A 61 -9.31 -6.21 -10.34
CA ALA A 61 -9.26 -4.97 -9.58
C ALA A 61 -7.95 -4.79 -8.81
N LEU A 62 -7.61 -3.53 -8.63
CA LEU A 62 -6.50 -3.08 -7.81
C LEU A 62 -7.03 -2.68 -6.44
N VAL A 63 -6.68 -3.48 -5.43
CA VAL A 63 -7.06 -3.24 -4.04
C VAL A 63 -5.90 -2.59 -3.30
N TYR A 64 -6.20 -1.54 -2.56
CA TYR A 64 -5.29 -0.82 -1.69
C TYR A 64 -5.65 -1.11 -0.24
N VAL A 65 -4.67 -1.58 0.54
CA VAL A 65 -4.85 -1.91 1.95
C VAL A 65 -3.90 -1.05 2.76
N TYR A 66 -4.43 -0.21 3.63
CA TYR A 66 -3.68 0.88 4.24
C TYR A 66 -4.10 1.17 5.68
N ARG A 67 -3.25 1.93 6.38
CA ARG A 67 -3.54 2.47 7.71
C ARG A 67 -3.73 3.98 7.61
N PRO A 68 -4.96 4.51 7.81
CA PRO A 68 -5.24 5.94 7.67
C PRO A 68 -4.29 6.84 8.45
N ASP A 69 -4.05 6.56 9.73
CA ASP A 69 -3.17 7.39 10.57
C ASP A 69 -1.73 7.46 10.07
N ARG A 70 -1.22 6.35 9.52
CA ARG A 70 0.13 6.31 8.93
C ARG A 70 0.16 7.10 7.64
N LEU A 71 -0.85 6.92 6.79
CA LEU A 71 -0.95 7.67 5.54
C LEU A 71 -1.02 9.18 5.80
N THR A 72 -1.81 9.61 6.78
CA THR A 72 -1.84 11.01 7.22
C THR A 72 -0.45 11.50 7.61
N ARG A 73 0.28 10.76 8.46
CA ARG A 73 1.63 11.16 8.87
C ARG A 73 2.61 11.21 7.70
N ASP A 74 2.53 10.28 6.76
CA ASP A 74 3.40 10.24 5.59
C ASP A 74 3.12 11.44 4.67
N LEU A 75 1.85 11.78 4.46
CA LEU A 75 1.44 12.92 3.62
C LEU A 75 1.76 14.29 4.25
N GLN A 76 1.95 14.35 5.56
CA GLN A 76 2.38 15.56 6.28
C GLN A 76 3.90 15.68 6.44
N GLN A 77 4.69 14.75 5.88
CA GLN A 77 6.15 14.88 5.94
C GLN A 77 6.64 16.11 5.16
N PRO A 78 7.74 16.75 5.61
CA PRO A 78 8.33 17.88 4.90
C PRO A 78 8.59 17.57 3.42
N GLY A 79 8.24 18.52 2.55
CA GLY A 79 8.41 18.40 1.09
C GLY A 79 7.32 17.60 0.36
N VAL A 80 6.51 16.78 1.05
CA VAL A 80 5.47 15.96 0.39
C VAL A 80 4.39 16.83 -0.23
N ALA A 81 3.94 17.88 0.46
CA ALA A 81 2.94 18.81 -0.09
C ALA A 81 3.40 19.47 -1.40
N ALA A 82 4.66 19.94 -1.44
CA ALA A 82 5.23 20.57 -2.63
C ALA A 82 5.37 19.57 -3.80
N PHE A 83 5.83 18.35 -3.52
CA PHE A 83 5.93 17.30 -4.52
C PHE A 83 4.55 16.91 -5.07
N LEU A 84 3.56 16.69 -4.19
CA LEU A 84 2.20 16.36 -4.61
C LEU A 84 1.55 17.51 -5.40
N ALA A 85 1.82 18.77 -5.05
CA ALA A 85 1.37 19.91 -5.84
C ALA A 85 1.90 19.87 -7.29
N HIS A 86 3.18 19.52 -7.47
CA HIS A 86 3.76 19.31 -8.80
C HIS A 86 3.09 18.14 -9.54
N CYS A 87 2.65 17.11 -8.81
CA CYS A 87 1.87 16.02 -9.36
C CYS A 87 0.38 16.38 -9.58
N GLY A 88 -0.08 17.61 -9.36
CA GLY A 88 -1.47 18.02 -9.60
C GLY A 88 -2.44 17.75 -8.44
N TYR A 89 -1.94 17.62 -7.21
CA TYR A 89 -2.75 17.54 -6.00
C TYR A 89 -2.90 18.92 -5.36
N THR A 90 -4.06 19.21 -4.76
CA THR A 90 -4.34 20.52 -4.15
C THR A 90 -4.09 20.57 -2.63
N GLY A 91 -3.64 19.46 -2.03
CA GLY A 91 -3.37 19.36 -0.61
C GLY A 91 -2.89 17.96 -0.20
N THR A 92 -2.80 17.74 1.11
CA THR A 92 -2.27 16.51 1.73
C THR A 92 -3.31 15.77 2.58
N ALA A 93 -4.59 16.16 2.48
CA ALA A 93 -5.68 15.45 3.15
C ALA A 93 -5.86 14.05 2.52
N PRO A 94 -5.74 12.96 3.30
CA PRO A 94 -5.70 11.60 2.75
C PRO A 94 -6.86 11.26 1.81
N ALA A 95 -8.10 11.57 2.19
CA ALA A 95 -9.28 11.30 1.36
C ALA A 95 -9.20 11.99 0.00
N ALA A 96 -8.91 13.30 -0.01
CA ALA A 96 -8.77 14.07 -1.25
C ALA A 96 -7.60 13.56 -2.11
N CYS A 97 -6.47 13.19 -1.50
CA CYS A 97 -5.35 12.59 -2.21
C CYS A 97 -5.71 11.22 -2.82
N LEU A 98 -6.45 10.38 -2.10
CA LEU A 98 -6.90 9.09 -2.63
C LEU A 98 -7.89 9.27 -3.79
N ASP A 99 -8.74 10.28 -3.77
CA ASP A 99 -9.65 10.60 -4.88
C ASP A 99 -8.90 11.06 -6.13
N VAL A 100 -7.87 11.89 -5.98
CA VAL A 100 -6.97 12.26 -7.10
C VAL A 100 -6.27 11.01 -7.64
N LEU A 101 -5.69 10.19 -6.76
CA LEU A 101 -4.98 8.97 -7.15
C LEU A 101 -5.89 8.00 -7.93
N ARG A 102 -7.13 7.81 -7.46
CA ARG A 102 -8.15 6.98 -8.13
C ARG A 102 -8.47 7.51 -9.52
N ARG A 103 -8.67 8.83 -9.67
CA ARG A 103 -8.92 9.46 -10.98
C ARG A 103 -7.75 9.25 -11.94
N LYS A 104 -6.51 9.44 -11.47
CA LYS A 104 -5.31 9.21 -12.28
C LYS A 104 -5.21 7.75 -12.76
N LEU A 105 -5.45 6.80 -11.88
CA LEU A 105 -5.42 5.37 -12.21
C LEU A 105 -6.53 4.95 -13.18
N ALA A 106 -7.66 5.66 -13.21
CA ALA A 106 -8.77 5.39 -14.11
C ALA A 106 -8.51 5.85 -15.55
N VAL A 107 -7.77 6.94 -15.74
CA VAL A 107 -7.54 7.55 -17.07
C VAL A 107 -6.22 7.15 -17.72
N SER A 108 -5.26 6.65 -16.93
CA SER A 108 -3.90 6.34 -17.39
C SER A 108 -3.63 4.83 -17.43
N SER A 109 -2.95 4.36 -18.48
CA SER A 109 -2.31 3.04 -18.49
C SER A 109 -1.13 2.99 -17.54
N ASP A 110 -0.42 4.12 -17.43
CA ASP A 110 0.78 4.26 -16.62
C ASP A 110 0.43 4.50 -15.16
N PHE A 111 1.25 3.93 -14.29
CA PHE A 111 1.05 3.98 -12.86
C PHE A 111 1.63 5.28 -12.30
N PRO A 112 0.85 6.13 -11.61
CA PRO A 112 1.34 7.37 -11.02
C PRO A 112 2.52 7.09 -10.07
N HIS A 113 3.70 7.65 -10.34
CA HIS A 113 4.91 7.35 -9.56
C HIS A 113 4.78 7.80 -8.09
N GLU A 114 4.03 8.87 -7.84
CA GLU A 114 3.74 9.39 -6.50
C GLU A 114 3.02 8.38 -5.60
N ILE A 115 2.46 7.30 -6.14
CA ILE A 115 1.87 6.21 -5.37
C ILE A 115 2.85 5.61 -4.36
N GLY A 116 4.15 5.75 -4.58
CA GLY A 116 5.18 5.37 -3.59
C GLY A 116 4.97 6.03 -2.24
N LEU A 117 4.52 7.29 -2.20
CA LEU A 117 4.20 8.00 -0.95
C LEU A 117 3.02 7.35 -0.22
N PHE A 118 2.00 6.92 -0.97
CA PHE A 118 0.83 6.23 -0.42
C PHE A 118 1.20 4.83 0.12
N LEU A 119 2.28 4.24 -0.40
CA LEU A 119 2.85 2.99 0.12
C LEU A 119 3.77 3.18 1.33
N GLY A 120 4.04 4.42 1.72
CA GLY A 120 4.96 4.78 2.81
C GLY A 120 6.44 4.69 2.40
N TYR A 121 6.75 4.93 1.13
CA TYR A 121 8.14 5.06 0.67
C TYR A 121 8.69 6.46 0.97
N PRO A 122 9.98 6.59 1.31
CA PRO A 122 10.59 7.90 1.56
C PRO A 122 10.44 8.83 0.35
N LEU A 123 10.14 10.11 0.60
CA LEU A 123 9.95 11.11 -0.45
C LEU A 123 11.11 11.14 -1.44
N GLY A 124 12.35 11.15 -0.95
CA GLY A 124 13.52 11.20 -1.83
C GLY A 124 13.69 9.95 -2.70
N ASP A 125 13.20 8.79 -2.27
CA ASP A 125 13.20 7.58 -3.12
C ASP A 125 12.11 7.65 -4.20
N VAL A 126 10.97 8.30 -3.92
CA VAL A 126 9.91 8.53 -4.91
C VAL A 126 10.35 9.56 -5.96
N ILE A 127 10.99 10.65 -5.52
CA ILE A 127 11.60 11.64 -6.41
C ILE A 127 12.67 10.98 -7.27
N GLY A 128 13.62 10.28 -6.63
CA GLY A 128 14.71 9.60 -7.33
C GLY A 128 14.21 8.56 -8.34
N PHE A 129 13.17 7.80 -8.02
CA PHE A 129 12.53 6.88 -8.97
C PHE A 129 11.96 7.61 -10.18
N THR A 130 11.30 8.75 -9.94
CA THR A 130 10.68 9.55 -11.00
C THR A 130 11.72 10.15 -11.93
N GLU A 131 12.73 10.82 -11.37
CA GLU A 131 13.80 11.48 -12.13
C GLU A 131 14.69 10.49 -12.89
N ASN A 132 14.93 9.30 -12.32
CA ASN A 132 15.76 8.29 -12.96
C ASN A 132 14.97 7.30 -13.83
N HIS A 133 13.65 7.50 -13.99
CA HIS A 133 12.77 6.55 -14.68
C HIS A 133 12.95 5.11 -14.19
N GLY A 134 13.11 4.94 -12.88
CA GLY A 134 13.36 3.66 -12.22
C GLY A 134 14.73 3.02 -12.49
N LYS A 135 15.70 3.71 -13.08
CA LYS A 135 17.08 3.22 -13.29
C LYS A 135 18.00 3.73 -12.18
N ASN A 136 19.27 3.30 -12.17
CA ASN A 136 20.34 3.83 -11.30
C ASN A 136 20.05 3.83 -9.78
N CYS A 137 19.25 2.89 -9.29
CA CYS A 137 18.98 2.79 -7.85
C CYS A 137 20.20 2.27 -7.08
N LEU A 138 20.40 2.76 -5.86
CA LEU A 138 21.46 2.35 -4.94
C LEU A 138 21.28 0.89 -4.48
N CYS A 139 20.03 0.49 -4.24
CA CYS A 139 19.63 -0.89 -4.03
C CYS A 139 18.16 -1.08 -4.34
N SER A 140 17.72 -2.34 -4.42
CA SER A 140 16.33 -2.71 -4.73
C SER A 140 15.84 -3.81 -3.79
N GLY A 141 14.55 -3.73 -3.45
CA GLY A 141 13.85 -4.72 -2.62
C GLY A 141 12.35 -4.51 -2.73
N VAL A 142 11.72 -4.07 -1.63
CA VAL A 142 10.29 -3.72 -1.63
C VAL A 142 10.00 -2.46 -2.47
N TRP A 143 10.99 -1.58 -2.58
CA TRP A 143 11.01 -0.46 -3.53
C TRP A 143 12.45 -0.27 -4.05
N LYS A 144 12.64 0.64 -5.01
CA LYS A 144 13.96 1.06 -5.50
C LYS A 144 14.44 2.27 -4.71
N VAL A 145 15.66 2.18 -4.19
CA VAL A 145 16.20 3.15 -3.23
C VAL A 145 17.16 4.11 -3.93
N TYR A 146 17.04 5.40 -3.62
CA TYR A 146 17.85 6.48 -4.20
C TYR A 146 18.52 7.36 -3.14
N THR A 147 18.12 7.23 -1.87
CA THR A 147 18.61 8.08 -0.78
C THR A 147 19.44 7.30 0.24
N ASN A 148 18.82 6.38 0.99
CA ASN A 148 19.46 5.70 2.12
C ASN A 148 19.33 4.17 2.01
N PRO A 149 20.30 3.48 1.38
CA PRO A 149 20.25 2.03 1.17
C PRO A 149 20.33 1.22 2.47
N GLU A 150 21.00 1.72 3.50
CA GLU A 150 21.12 1.01 4.78
C GLU A 150 19.78 0.96 5.53
N SER A 151 19.12 2.11 5.67
CA SER A 151 17.79 2.22 6.29
C SER A 151 16.77 1.38 5.52
N ALA A 152 16.78 1.47 4.19
CA ALA A 152 15.90 0.68 3.34
C ALA A 152 16.15 -0.83 3.47
N ALA A 153 17.41 -1.29 3.50
CA ALA A 153 17.73 -2.69 3.73
C ALA A 153 17.22 -3.18 5.10
N GLY A 154 17.29 -2.34 6.13
CA GLY A 154 16.68 -2.61 7.43
C GLY A 154 15.16 -2.83 7.33
N ALA A 155 14.45 -1.94 6.63
CA ALA A 155 13.01 -2.07 6.38
C ALA A 155 12.66 -3.34 5.57
N PHE A 156 13.41 -3.64 4.52
CA PHE A 156 13.22 -4.85 3.71
C PHE A 156 13.33 -6.13 4.53
N ARG A 157 14.35 -6.23 5.39
CA ARG A 157 14.51 -7.37 6.30
C ARG A 157 13.33 -7.50 7.26
N LYS A 158 12.86 -6.39 7.83
CA LYS A 158 11.67 -6.38 8.72
C LYS A 158 10.42 -6.85 7.99
N PHE A 159 10.15 -6.31 6.80
CA PHE A 159 8.98 -6.67 6.00
C PHE A 159 9.03 -8.12 5.54
N SER A 160 10.17 -8.59 5.04
CA SER A 160 10.36 -9.99 4.63
C SER A 160 10.17 -10.96 5.80
N LYS A 161 10.76 -10.67 6.96
CA LYS A 161 10.57 -11.48 8.18
C LYS A 161 9.08 -11.52 8.58
N CYS A 162 8.41 -10.37 8.58
CA CYS A 162 6.99 -10.26 8.90
C CYS A 162 6.15 -11.13 7.96
N THR A 163 6.30 -10.97 6.65
CA THR A 163 5.56 -11.73 5.64
C THR A 163 5.78 -13.23 5.80
N ARG A 164 7.02 -13.68 6.05
CA ARG A 164 7.33 -15.09 6.30
C ARG A 164 6.59 -15.66 7.52
N VAL A 165 6.58 -14.91 8.63
CA VAL A 165 5.89 -15.33 9.86
C VAL A 165 4.38 -15.37 9.64
N TYR A 166 3.80 -14.34 9.02
CA TYR A 166 2.35 -14.26 8.75
C TYR A 166 1.90 -15.39 7.84
N ARG A 167 2.65 -15.68 6.77
CA ARG A 167 2.39 -16.81 5.89
C ARG A 167 2.42 -18.14 6.64
N ARG A 168 3.46 -18.38 7.45
CA ARG A 168 3.56 -19.62 8.24
C ARG A 168 2.34 -19.80 9.15
N LEU A 169 1.95 -18.77 9.88
CA LEU A 169 0.83 -18.82 10.84
C LEU A 169 -0.53 -19.00 10.14
N PHE A 170 -0.71 -18.37 8.98
CA PHE A 170 -1.96 -18.47 8.23
C PHE A 170 -2.10 -19.80 7.50
N PHE A 171 -1.11 -20.17 6.68
CA PHE A 171 -1.15 -21.40 5.88
C PHE A 171 -0.96 -22.67 6.73
N GLY A 172 -0.36 -22.56 7.91
CA GLY A 172 -0.32 -23.63 8.89
C GLY A 172 -1.59 -23.76 9.75
N GLY A 173 -2.61 -22.93 9.50
CA GLY A 173 -3.90 -22.97 10.20
C GLY A 173 -3.88 -22.45 11.64
N GLN A 174 -2.78 -21.84 12.11
CA GLN A 174 -2.66 -21.37 13.49
C GLN A 174 -3.40 -20.06 13.76
N ARG A 175 -3.51 -19.17 12.77
CA ARG A 175 -4.20 -17.88 12.91
C ARG A 175 -4.91 -17.48 11.63
N ASN A 176 -6.09 -16.88 11.76
CA ASN A 176 -6.78 -16.23 10.64
C ASN A 176 -6.25 -14.79 10.40
N VAL A 177 -6.68 -14.15 9.31
CA VAL A 177 -6.25 -12.79 8.94
C VAL A 177 -6.59 -11.77 10.02
N GLU A 178 -7.78 -11.86 10.60
CA GLU A 178 -8.20 -10.95 11.66
C GLU A 178 -7.24 -11.05 12.86
N GLN A 179 -6.95 -12.24 13.37
CA GLN A 179 -6.03 -12.48 14.49
C GLN A 179 -4.58 -12.07 14.19
N LEU A 180 -4.19 -12.03 12.91
CA LEU A 180 -2.90 -11.55 12.45
C LEU A 180 -2.86 -10.02 12.30
N THR A 181 -4.01 -9.35 12.21
CA THR A 181 -4.05 -7.88 12.16
C THR A 181 -3.88 -7.31 13.56
N VAL A 182 -2.84 -6.50 13.74
CA VAL A 182 -2.51 -5.81 14.99
C VAL A 182 -3.24 -4.46 15.01
N LYS A 183 -3.79 -4.07 16.15
CA LYS A 183 -4.39 -2.73 16.32
C LYS A 183 -3.27 -1.68 16.33
N SER A 184 -3.46 -0.55 15.65
CA SER A 184 -2.56 0.59 15.84
C SER A 184 -2.53 0.96 17.32
N ALA A 185 -1.33 1.14 17.89
CA ALA A 185 -1.15 1.71 19.22
C ALA A 185 -1.53 3.20 19.21
#